data_AF-A0A3N1HNZ0-F1
#
_entry.id   AF-A0A3N1HNZ0-F1
#
_cell.length_a   1.000
_cell.length_b   1.000
_cell.length_c   1.000
_cell.angle_alpha   90.00
_cell.angle_beta   90.00
_cell.angle_gamma   90.00
#
_symmetry.space_group_name_H-M   'P 1'
#
loop_
_entity.id
_entity.type
_entity.pdbx_description
1 polymer ?
#
loop_
_entity_poly.entity_id
_entity_poly.type
_entity_poly.pdbx_seq_one_letter_code
_entity_poly.pdbx_strand_id
1 'polypeptide(L)'
;MTTTGSTPSTRPAASRPRPYFWEETAQDWQSARKRGRRPEFSEYVARNLRALREGVNREAGTDPALQSLHRVPLHDDGSDHLPGRYLAEHHTLTLFGLHQHAASEPVHQPEVGLGTACRLLRRSEALTQAAVERRLFAAATAQDLHELVQHLQRLVPLLRHAGIGLDYTLLLRELTAWDGPGRNRVLRSWGLQYTDPGPPAPQDGEGESGGQERAPYWLTFVPGHRQAGAELAALRSGTGREPGTVAAMWPFHRTRMASEWRNKGSLTRDLAAEHTALTLFARHQQTHARPMHTAGNSPGTAAGLLLRKAAAGSEGKAATAALERRFGVLLTSADADELAMHLRSLIPLLNQAAVGLDYDLLRTALRTWDDPRRPDAATLFRQRWDRDFHRAASSS
;
A
#
# COMPACT_ATOMS: atom_id res chain seq x y z
N MET A 1 35.74 -14.50 -67.60
CA MET A 1 34.55 -14.78 -66.77
C MET A 1 34.92 -14.48 -65.33
N THR A 2 34.58 -13.28 -64.85
CA THR A 2 34.83 -12.83 -63.47
C THR A 2 33.49 -12.46 -62.87
N THR A 3 33.02 -13.29 -61.95
CA THR A 3 31.70 -13.14 -61.31
C THR A 3 31.87 -12.32 -60.03
N THR A 4 31.38 -11.08 -60.05
CA THR A 4 31.26 -10.21 -58.88
C THR A 4 30.18 -10.73 -57.94
N GLY A 5 30.58 -11.14 -56.72
CA GLY A 5 29.67 -11.51 -55.65
C GLY A 5 29.04 -10.28 -55.01
N SER A 6 27.72 -10.14 -55.16
CA SER A 6 26.92 -9.10 -54.51
C SER A 6 26.63 -9.52 -53.07
N THR A 7 27.15 -8.78 -52.10
CA THR A 7 26.86 -8.98 -50.66
C THR A 7 25.50 -8.35 -50.35
N PRO A 8 24.55 -9.08 -49.73
CA PRO A 8 23.26 -8.51 -49.39
C PRO A 8 23.41 -7.56 -48.19
N SER A 9 23.10 -6.29 -48.44
CA SER A 9 22.97 -5.26 -47.41
C SER A 9 21.93 -5.69 -46.36
N THR A 10 22.41 -6.00 -45.15
CA THR A 10 21.56 -6.36 -44.03
C THR A 10 20.90 -5.08 -43.52
N ARG A 11 19.59 -4.91 -43.81
CA ARG A 11 18.76 -3.86 -43.20
C ARG A 11 18.87 -3.95 -41.68
N PRO A 12 19.10 -2.84 -40.95
CA PRO A 12 19.03 -2.86 -39.50
C PRO A 12 17.62 -3.32 -39.09
N ALA A 13 17.55 -4.29 -38.18
CA ALA A 13 16.30 -4.84 -37.69
C ALA A 13 15.39 -3.69 -37.22
N ALA A 14 14.22 -3.54 -37.84
CA ALA A 14 13.21 -2.60 -37.39
C ALA A 14 12.91 -2.90 -35.92
N SER A 15 13.22 -1.95 -35.03
CA SER A 15 12.89 -2.03 -33.62
C SER A 15 11.40 -2.35 -33.50
N ARG A 16 11.06 -3.45 -32.81
CA ARG A 16 9.66 -3.84 -32.58
C ARG A 16 8.86 -2.62 -32.10
N PRO A 17 7.66 -2.36 -32.65
CA PRO A 17 6.83 -1.25 -32.20
C PRO A 17 6.60 -1.39 -30.70
N ARG A 18 6.81 -0.30 -29.96
CA ARG A 18 6.57 -0.28 -28.52
C ARG A 18 5.06 -0.37 -28.28
N PRO A 19 4.64 -1.04 -27.20
CA PRO A 19 3.23 -1.24 -26.91
C PRO A 19 2.47 0.06 -26.61
N TYR A 20 3.12 1.17 -26.21
CA TYR A 20 2.47 2.42 -25.84
C TYR A 20 3.26 3.69 -26.22
N PHE A 21 2.56 4.81 -26.40
CA PHE A 21 3.14 6.08 -26.86
C PHE A 21 4.17 6.70 -25.88
N TRP A 22 4.01 6.51 -24.56
CA TRP A 22 5.00 6.98 -23.59
C TRP A 22 6.35 6.24 -23.69
N GLU A 23 6.34 4.97 -24.10
CA GLU A 23 7.56 4.21 -24.37
C GLU A 23 8.23 4.67 -25.67
N GLU A 24 7.45 4.99 -26.70
CA GLU A 24 7.95 5.62 -27.94
C GLU A 24 8.62 6.96 -27.64
N THR A 25 8.00 7.79 -26.80
CA THR A 25 8.55 9.09 -26.37
C THR A 25 9.88 8.93 -25.62
N ALA A 26 9.98 7.96 -24.71
CA ALA A 26 11.22 7.68 -23.99
C ALA A 26 12.33 7.20 -24.95
N GLN A 27 12.00 6.34 -25.91
CA GLN A 27 12.94 5.83 -26.89
C GLN A 27 13.42 6.90 -27.88
N ASP A 28 12.53 7.78 -28.34
CA ASP A 28 12.84 8.92 -29.20
C ASP A 28 13.94 9.79 -28.56
N TRP A 29 13.72 10.16 -27.29
CA TRP A 29 14.68 10.93 -26.51
C TRP A 29 16.02 10.23 -26.32
N GLN A 30 16.01 8.95 -25.93
CA GLN A 30 17.24 8.16 -25.77
C GLN A 30 18.01 8.06 -27.08
N SER A 31 17.31 7.95 -28.20
CA SER A 31 17.92 7.87 -29.54
C SER A 31 18.49 9.21 -29.99
N ALA A 32 17.86 10.34 -29.63
CA ALA A 32 18.41 11.68 -29.86
C ALA A 32 19.70 11.91 -29.04
N ARG A 33 19.66 11.55 -27.75
CA ARG A 33 20.80 11.63 -26.83
C ARG A 33 22.01 10.81 -27.31
N LYS A 34 21.79 9.56 -27.75
CA LYS A 34 22.87 8.70 -28.30
C LYS A 34 23.52 9.26 -29.57
N ARG A 35 22.80 10.07 -30.34
CA ARG A 35 23.30 10.72 -31.57
C ARG A 35 24.02 12.04 -31.32
N GLY A 36 24.26 12.42 -30.05
CA GLY A 36 24.92 13.67 -29.68
C GLY A 36 24.14 14.93 -30.04
N ARG A 37 22.85 14.80 -30.37
CA ARG A 37 21.96 15.95 -30.60
C ARG A 37 21.58 16.56 -29.25
N ARG A 38 21.25 17.86 -29.22
CA ARG A 38 20.48 18.40 -28.10
C ARG A 38 19.24 17.51 -27.92
N PRO A 39 18.95 17.04 -26.70
CA PRO A 39 17.91 16.04 -26.46
C PRO A 39 16.52 16.69 -26.54
N GLU A 40 16.17 17.10 -27.76
CA GLU A 40 14.86 17.59 -28.13
C GLU A 40 14.05 16.43 -28.72
N PHE A 41 12.77 16.39 -28.39
CA PHE A 41 11.84 15.42 -28.95
C PHE A 41 11.66 15.65 -30.45
N SER A 42 11.48 14.57 -31.22
CA SER A 42 11.12 14.70 -32.63
C SER A 42 9.81 15.46 -32.82
N GLU A 43 9.63 16.08 -33.99
CA GLU A 43 8.40 16.82 -34.33
C GLU A 43 7.15 15.95 -34.18
N TYR A 44 7.24 14.66 -34.55
CA TYR A 44 6.18 13.67 -34.34
C TYR A 44 5.79 13.57 -32.85
N VAL A 45 6.76 13.37 -31.96
CA VAL A 45 6.51 13.29 -30.51
C VAL A 45 5.99 14.62 -29.98
N ALA A 46 6.58 15.75 -30.37
CA ALA A 46 6.16 17.08 -29.91
C ALA A 46 4.72 17.42 -30.31
N ARG A 47 4.31 17.08 -31.55
CA ARG A 47 2.94 17.23 -32.05
C ARG A 47 1.96 16.36 -31.26
N ASN A 48 2.28 15.09 -31.07
CA ASN A 48 1.40 14.17 -30.36
C ASN A 48 1.29 14.53 -28.87
N LEU A 49 2.37 14.95 -28.21
CA LEU A 49 2.32 15.48 -26.85
C LEU A 49 1.40 16.71 -26.73
N ARG A 50 1.28 17.54 -27.78
CA ARG A 50 0.30 18.63 -27.82
C ARG A 50 -1.12 18.10 -27.87
N ALA A 51 -1.40 17.15 -28.76
CA ALA A 51 -2.70 16.48 -28.84
C ALA A 51 -3.12 15.84 -27.50
N LEU A 52 -2.19 15.19 -26.79
CA LEU A 52 -2.45 14.62 -25.47
C LEU A 52 -2.90 15.67 -24.44
N ARG A 53 -2.35 16.88 -24.48
CA ARG A 53 -2.74 17.97 -23.58
C ARG A 53 -4.09 18.57 -23.94
N GLU A 54 -4.36 18.72 -25.23
CA GLU A 54 -5.65 19.21 -25.72
C GLU A 54 -6.78 18.22 -25.42
N GLY A 55 -6.46 16.94 -25.33
CA GLY A 55 -7.33 15.85 -24.92
C GLY A 55 -7.71 15.81 -23.44
N VAL A 56 -7.06 16.61 -22.59
CA VAL A 56 -7.36 16.65 -21.15
C VAL A 56 -8.80 17.12 -20.96
N ASN A 57 -9.58 16.36 -20.19
CA ASN A 57 -11.01 16.57 -19.96
C ASN A 57 -11.91 16.44 -21.22
N ARG A 58 -11.38 15.94 -22.34
CA ARG A 58 -12.21 15.51 -23.47
C ARG A 58 -12.63 14.06 -23.29
N GLU A 59 -13.79 13.74 -23.85
CA GLU A 59 -14.30 12.38 -23.91
C GLU A 59 -13.37 11.48 -24.74
N ALA A 60 -13.19 10.24 -24.29
CA ALA A 60 -12.37 9.28 -25.00
C ALA A 60 -13.00 8.96 -26.36
N GLY A 61 -12.17 8.78 -27.39
CA GLY A 61 -12.68 8.42 -28.72
C GLY A 61 -13.31 9.56 -29.51
N THR A 62 -13.41 10.80 -29.01
CA THR A 62 -13.95 11.93 -29.80
C THR A 62 -12.88 12.72 -30.57
N ASP A 63 -11.60 12.58 -30.19
CA ASP A 63 -10.49 13.32 -30.80
C ASP A 63 -9.66 12.41 -31.74
N PRO A 64 -9.70 12.62 -33.07
CA PRO A 64 -8.99 11.79 -34.03
C PRO A 64 -7.46 11.73 -33.81
N ALA A 65 -6.86 12.81 -33.29
CA ALA A 65 -5.42 12.83 -33.04
C ALA A 65 -5.05 11.85 -31.91
N LEU A 66 -5.86 11.81 -30.85
CA LEU A 66 -5.72 10.85 -29.75
C LEU A 66 -6.04 9.42 -30.15
N GLN A 67 -7.05 9.21 -31.00
CA GLN A 67 -7.42 7.87 -31.48
C GLN A 67 -6.20 7.16 -32.12
N SER A 68 -5.39 7.88 -32.90
CA SER A 68 -4.18 7.33 -33.52
C SER A 68 -3.09 6.89 -32.54
N LEU A 69 -3.15 7.35 -31.29
CA LEU A 69 -2.18 7.06 -30.22
C LEU A 69 -2.61 5.94 -29.29
N HIS A 70 -3.90 5.58 -29.31
CA HIS A 70 -4.42 4.44 -28.55
C HIS A 70 -3.87 3.13 -29.12
N ARG A 71 -3.55 2.20 -28.22
CA ARG A 71 -2.99 0.88 -28.54
C ARG A 71 -3.91 -0.23 -28.07
N VAL A 72 -4.85 0.08 -27.19
CA VAL A 72 -6.02 -0.76 -26.89
C VAL A 72 -6.93 -0.74 -28.14
N PRO A 73 -7.14 -1.89 -28.79
CA PRO A 73 -8.06 -1.96 -29.92
C PRO A 73 -9.49 -1.71 -29.44
N LEU A 74 -10.24 -0.93 -30.23
CA LEU A 74 -11.70 -0.87 -30.13
C LEU A 74 -12.25 -2.03 -30.96
N HIS A 75 -12.97 -2.94 -30.32
CA HIS A 75 -13.77 -3.94 -31.00
C HIS A 75 -15.22 -3.49 -30.95
N ASP A 76 -15.92 -3.59 -32.07
CA ASP A 76 -17.37 -3.41 -32.09
C ASP A 76 -18.01 -4.63 -31.43
N ASP A 77 -18.36 -4.48 -30.15
CA ASP A 77 -19.08 -5.48 -29.36
C ASP A 77 -20.58 -5.16 -29.27
N GLY A 78 -21.06 -4.19 -30.05
CA GLY A 78 -22.45 -3.70 -30.00
C GLY A 78 -22.79 -2.92 -28.73
N SER A 79 -21.80 -2.56 -27.90
CA SER A 79 -21.99 -1.72 -26.71
C SER A 79 -21.99 -0.24 -27.08
N ASP A 80 -22.94 0.51 -26.51
CA ASP A 80 -22.94 1.99 -26.56
C ASP A 80 -21.83 2.62 -25.68
N HIS A 81 -21.08 1.81 -24.92
CA HIS A 81 -20.07 2.27 -23.97
C HIS A 81 -18.69 1.77 -24.37
N LEU A 82 -17.69 2.66 -24.32
CA LEU A 82 -16.30 2.30 -24.58
C LEU A 82 -15.76 1.31 -23.53
N PRO A 83 -14.90 0.35 -23.92
CA PRO A 83 -14.29 -0.57 -22.98
C PRO A 83 -13.51 0.15 -21.87
N GLY A 84 -13.65 -0.27 -20.61
CA GLY A 84 -12.99 0.39 -19.47
C GLY A 84 -11.47 0.51 -19.61
N ARG A 85 -10.82 -0.47 -20.26
CA ARG A 85 -9.38 -0.42 -20.57
C ARG A 85 -9.02 0.69 -21.58
N TYR A 86 -9.89 0.97 -22.55
CA TYR A 86 -9.72 2.06 -23.51
C TYR A 86 -9.85 3.41 -22.80
N LEU A 87 -10.86 3.57 -21.93
CA LEU A 87 -11.00 4.76 -21.07
C LEU A 87 -9.76 4.98 -20.19
N ALA A 88 -9.24 3.93 -19.57
CA ALA A 88 -8.02 3.98 -18.77
C ALA A 88 -6.79 4.39 -19.61
N GLU A 89 -6.66 3.91 -20.85
CA GLU A 89 -5.58 4.33 -21.76
C GLU A 89 -5.69 5.81 -22.13
N HIS A 90 -6.88 6.29 -22.48
CA HIS A 90 -7.13 7.71 -22.77
C HIS A 90 -6.70 8.60 -21.60
N HIS A 91 -7.10 8.24 -20.38
CA HIS A 91 -6.70 8.97 -19.18
C HIS A 91 -5.19 8.88 -18.91
N THR A 92 -4.57 7.72 -19.13
CA THR A 92 -3.12 7.56 -18.98
C THR A 92 -2.35 8.42 -19.98
N LEU A 93 -2.80 8.47 -21.24
CA LEU A 93 -2.22 9.30 -22.30
C LEU A 93 -2.32 10.79 -21.97
N THR A 94 -3.49 11.27 -21.56
CA THR A 94 -3.69 12.68 -21.20
C THR A 94 -2.88 13.09 -19.96
N LEU A 95 -2.81 12.23 -18.93
CA LEU A 95 -1.93 12.42 -17.77
C LEU A 95 -0.44 12.46 -18.18
N PHE A 96 -0.02 11.57 -19.09
CA PHE A 96 1.34 11.57 -19.63
C PHE A 96 1.66 12.86 -20.38
N GLY A 97 0.75 13.32 -21.24
CA GLY A 97 0.89 14.58 -21.98
C GLY A 97 1.03 15.79 -21.06
N LEU A 98 0.27 15.83 -19.95
CA LEU A 98 0.38 16.85 -18.91
C LEU A 98 1.72 16.78 -18.18
N HIS A 99 2.19 15.58 -17.84
CA HIS A 99 3.44 15.38 -17.10
C HIS A 99 4.65 15.73 -17.95
N GLN A 100 4.69 15.27 -19.21
CA GLN A 100 5.81 15.49 -20.12
C GLN A 100 5.89 16.95 -20.59
N HIS A 101 4.81 17.74 -20.41
CA HIS A 101 4.78 19.13 -20.83
C HIS A 101 5.90 19.96 -20.20
N ALA A 102 6.77 20.54 -21.04
CA ALA A 102 7.95 21.30 -20.66
C ALA A 102 9.03 20.52 -19.88
N ALA A 103 8.88 19.21 -19.71
CA ALA A 103 9.95 18.34 -19.22
C ALA A 103 10.90 18.01 -20.38
N SER A 104 12.19 18.29 -20.20
CA SER A 104 13.24 18.02 -21.20
C SER A 104 13.67 16.55 -21.22
N GLU A 105 13.38 15.80 -20.16
CA GLU A 105 13.66 14.36 -20.06
C GLU A 105 12.35 13.55 -20.01
N PRO A 106 12.36 12.27 -20.42
CA PRO A 106 11.20 11.41 -20.36
C PRO A 106 10.69 11.23 -18.93
N VAL A 107 9.44 11.59 -18.69
CA VAL A 107 8.78 11.39 -17.39
C VAL A 107 8.29 9.97 -17.18
N HIS A 108 8.25 9.15 -18.24
CA HIS A 108 8.01 7.71 -18.12
C HIS A 108 9.25 7.01 -17.57
N GLN A 109 9.16 6.52 -16.33
CA GLN A 109 10.24 5.81 -15.65
C GLN A 109 9.70 4.46 -15.16
N PRO A 110 10.16 3.33 -15.73
CA PRO A 110 9.76 2.00 -15.27
C PRO A 110 9.99 1.82 -13.76
N GLU A 111 9.12 1.04 -13.12
CA GLU A 111 9.17 0.69 -11.69
C GLU A 111 8.86 1.84 -10.70
N VAL A 112 8.71 3.07 -11.17
CA VAL A 112 8.29 4.22 -10.33
C VAL A 112 6.77 4.28 -10.26
N GLY A 113 6.16 3.52 -9.36
CA GLY A 113 4.71 3.59 -9.09
C GLY A 113 4.28 4.86 -8.36
N LEU A 114 2.97 5.11 -8.27
CA LEU A 114 2.42 6.35 -7.69
C LEU A 114 2.83 6.55 -6.23
N GLY A 115 2.82 5.50 -5.42
CA GLY A 115 3.25 5.57 -4.02
C GLY A 115 4.73 5.93 -3.90
N THR A 116 5.57 5.37 -4.77
CA THR A 116 7.01 5.67 -4.85
C THR A 116 7.23 7.13 -5.25
N ALA A 117 6.51 7.62 -6.26
CA ALA A 117 6.58 9.00 -6.71
C ALA A 117 6.18 9.98 -5.59
N CYS A 118 5.09 9.71 -4.86
CA CYS A 118 4.68 10.51 -3.70
C CYS A 118 5.71 10.46 -2.56
N ARG A 119 6.35 9.32 -2.32
CA ARG A 119 7.43 9.21 -1.33
C ARG A 119 8.63 10.07 -1.72
N LEU A 120 9.01 10.07 -3.00
CA LEU A 120 10.08 10.93 -3.52
C LEU A 120 9.69 12.41 -3.41
N LEU A 121 8.44 12.76 -3.71
CA LEU A 121 7.93 14.13 -3.59
C LEU A 121 7.95 14.63 -2.14
N ARG A 122 7.68 13.76 -1.17
CA ARG A 122 7.86 14.07 0.26
C ARG A 122 9.33 14.33 0.60
N ARG A 123 10.26 13.57 0.01
CA ARG A 123 11.71 13.69 0.27
C ARG A 123 12.36 14.88 -0.45
N SER A 124 11.77 15.39 -1.53
CA SER A 124 12.28 16.55 -2.24
C SER A 124 12.01 17.88 -1.51
N GLU A 125 11.22 17.84 -0.41
CA GLU A 125 10.82 19.01 0.39
C GLU A 125 10.08 20.11 -0.40
N ALA A 126 9.72 19.85 -1.65
CA ALA A 126 8.91 20.75 -2.48
C ALA A 126 7.50 20.98 -1.89
N LEU A 127 7.04 20.04 -1.04
CA LEU A 127 5.79 20.11 -0.31
C LEU A 127 5.97 19.55 1.11
N THR A 128 5.16 20.03 2.04
CA THR A 128 5.06 19.42 3.37
C THR A 128 4.52 17.99 3.28
N GLN A 129 4.94 17.11 4.19
CA GLN A 129 4.44 15.73 4.25
C GLN A 129 2.91 15.66 4.24
N ALA A 130 2.25 16.50 5.05
CA ALA A 130 0.80 16.56 5.12
C ALA A 130 0.14 16.97 3.78
N ALA A 131 0.79 17.83 3.00
CA ALA A 131 0.30 18.25 1.69
C ALA A 131 0.41 17.16 0.62
N VAL A 132 1.45 16.31 0.70
CA VAL A 132 1.61 15.12 -0.14
C VAL A 132 0.58 14.06 0.25
N GLU A 133 0.46 13.76 1.55
CA GLU A 133 -0.49 12.77 2.08
C GLU A 133 -1.93 13.13 1.72
N ARG A 134 -2.34 14.40 1.88
CA ARG A 134 -3.69 14.84 1.51
C ARG A 134 -4.03 14.55 0.05
N ARG A 135 -3.08 14.73 -0.88
CA ARG A 135 -3.31 14.50 -2.31
C ARG A 135 -3.34 13.03 -2.65
N LEU A 136 -2.40 12.25 -2.09
CA LEU A 136 -2.36 10.81 -2.26
C LEU A 136 -3.60 10.15 -1.65
N PHE A 137 -4.05 10.59 -0.47
CA PHE A 137 -5.24 10.07 0.19
C PHE A 137 -6.51 10.43 -0.58
N ALA A 138 -6.60 11.66 -1.12
CA ALA A 138 -7.72 12.04 -1.99
C ALA A 138 -7.83 11.11 -3.22
N ALA A 139 -6.70 10.82 -3.88
CA ALA A 139 -6.67 9.84 -4.97
C ALA A 139 -7.08 8.43 -4.49
N ALA A 140 -6.61 7.99 -3.33
CA ALA A 140 -6.93 6.69 -2.76
C ALA A 140 -8.42 6.53 -2.39
N THR A 141 -9.09 7.63 -2.02
CA THR A 141 -10.51 7.65 -1.64
C THR A 141 -11.46 7.94 -2.80
N ALA A 142 -10.94 8.18 -4.01
CA ALA A 142 -11.77 8.47 -5.18
C ALA A 142 -12.78 7.34 -5.43
N GLN A 143 -14.06 7.66 -5.62
CA GLN A 143 -15.13 6.66 -5.71
C GLN A 143 -15.09 5.89 -7.03
N ASP A 144 -14.68 6.56 -8.10
CA ASP A 144 -14.62 6.02 -9.46
C ASP A 144 -13.34 6.47 -10.20
N LEU A 145 -13.13 5.94 -11.41
CA LEU A 145 -12.00 6.27 -12.26
C LEU A 145 -11.94 7.76 -12.62
N HIS A 146 -13.08 8.41 -12.83
CA HIS A 146 -13.13 9.82 -13.22
C HIS A 146 -12.61 10.72 -12.10
N GLU A 147 -13.10 10.54 -10.88
CA GLU A 147 -12.63 11.26 -9.69
C GLU A 147 -11.13 11.00 -9.45
N LEU A 148 -10.68 9.74 -9.62
CA LEU A 148 -9.26 9.41 -9.50
C LEU A 148 -8.42 10.23 -10.49
N VAL A 149 -8.82 10.26 -11.76
CA VAL A 149 -8.10 10.99 -12.81
C VAL A 149 -8.04 12.49 -12.48
N GLN A 150 -9.13 13.09 -11.98
CA GLN A 150 -9.10 14.49 -11.54
C GLN A 150 -8.09 14.72 -10.41
N HIS A 151 -7.94 13.80 -9.46
CA HIS A 151 -6.91 13.90 -8.43
C HIS A 151 -5.50 13.77 -9.02
N LEU A 152 -5.29 12.83 -9.95
CA LEU A 152 -4.00 12.62 -10.61
C LEU A 152 -3.61 13.82 -11.48
N GLN A 153 -4.55 14.45 -12.18
CA GLN A 153 -4.31 15.67 -12.97
C GLN A 153 -3.77 16.83 -12.12
N ARG A 154 -4.17 16.92 -10.84
CA ARG A 154 -3.67 17.92 -9.89
C ARG A 154 -2.33 17.52 -9.25
N LEU A 155 -2.02 16.22 -9.21
CA LEU A 155 -0.79 15.68 -8.61
C LEU A 155 0.38 15.66 -9.60
N VAL A 156 0.15 15.25 -10.84
CA VAL A 156 1.15 15.09 -11.88
C VAL A 156 2.00 16.36 -12.12
N PRO A 157 1.45 17.59 -12.18
CA PRO A 157 2.25 18.80 -12.32
C PRO A 157 3.23 19.03 -11.16
N LEU A 158 2.92 18.55 -9.96
CA LEU A 158 3.80 18.66 -8.80
C LEU A 158 4.96 17.66 -8.89
N LEU A 159 4.69 16.43 -9.35
CA LEU A 159 5.73 15.45 -9.67
C LEU A 159 6.69 16.00 -10.72
N ARG A 160 6.15 16.59 -11.78
CA ARG A 160 6.92 17.26 -12.83
C ARG A 160 7.83 18.34 -12.26
N HIS A 161 7.31 19.25 -11.44
CA HIS A 161 8.09 20.35 -10.88
C HIS A 161 9.24 19.86 -10.00
N ALA A 162 9.05 18.72 -9.34
CA ALA A 162 10.09 18.04 -8.56
C ALA A 162 11.02 17.13 -9.41
N GLY A 163 10.83 17.05 -10.73
CA GLY A 163 11.63 16.18 -11.61
C GLY A 163 11.38 14.68 -11.41
N ILE A 164 10.22 14.30 -10.86
CA ILE A 164 9.89 12.92 -10.49
C ILE A 164 9.08 12.26 -11.59
N GLY A 165 9.61 11.19 -12.19
CA GLY A 165 8.90 10.40 -13.20
C GLY A 165 7.85 9.44 -12.61
N LEU A 166 7.14 8.73 -13.51
CA LEU A 166 6.14 7.73 -13.18
C LEU A 166 6.15 6.60 -14.21
N ASP A 167 5.90 5.37 -13.76
CA ASP A 167 5.68 4.23 -14.63
C ASP A 167 4.24 4.26 -15.19
N TYR A 168 4.07 4.92 -16.33
CA TYR A 168 2.79 4.98 -17.04
C TYR A 168 2.25 3.63 -17.51
N THR A 169 3.10 2.62 -17.71
CA THR A 169 2.64 1.26 -18.04
C THR A 169 2.02 0.60 -16.81
N LEU A 170 2.59 0.83 -15.62
CA LEU A 170 1.97 0.44 -14.35
C LEU A 170 0.68 1.25 -14.09
N LEU A 171 0.72 2.57 -14.28
CA LEU A 171 -0.46 3.43 -14.08
C LEU A 171 -1.65 2.98 -14.93
N LEU A 172 -1.43 2.65 -16.21
CA LEU A 172 -2.49 2.10 -17.07
C LEU A 172 -3.17 0.88 -16.45
N ARG A 173 -2.37 -0.06 -15.91
CA ARG A 173 -2.90 -1.27 -15.27
C ARG A 173 -3.69 -0.94 -14.01
N GLU A 174 -3.23 0.03 -13.23
CA GLU A 174 -3.89 0.48 -12.01
C GLU A 174 -5.22 1.18 -12.32
N LEU A 175 -5.26 2.07 -13.32
CA LEU A 175 -6.48 2.73 -13.78
C LEU A 175 -7.49 1.72 -14.36
N THR A 176 -7.02 0.74 -15.14
CA THR A 176 -7.88 -0.34 -15.69
C THR A 176 -8.54 -1.17 -14.57
N ALA A 177 -7.84 -1.35 -13.45
CA ALA A 177 -8.31 -2.14 -12.32
C ALA A 177 -9.17 -1.36 -11.31
N TRP A 178 -9.31 -0.04 -11.48
CA TRP A 178 -9.79 0.85 -10.44
C TRP A 178 -11.26 0.65 -10.06
N ASP A 179 -12.15 0.53 -11.04
CA ASP A 179 -13.59 0.33 -10.81
C ASP A 179 -13.94 -1.16 -10.56
N GLY A 180 -12.93 -2.04 -10.55
CA GLY A 180 -13.10 -3.48 -10.42
C GLY A 180 -12.57 -4.08 -9.11
N PRO A 181 -12.57 -5.42 -8.99
CA PRO A 181 -12.06 -6.12 -7.81
C PRO A 181 -10.56 -5.91 -7.57
N GLY A 182 -9.82 -5.41 -8.57
CA GLY A 182 -8.40 -5.10 -8.47
C GLY A 182 -8.07 -3.86 -7.64
N ARG A 183 -9.05 -2.99 -7.33
CA ARG A 183 -8.84 -1.73 -6.61
C ARG A 183 -8.07 -1.88 -5.30
N ASN A 184 -8.41 -2.87 -4.48
CA ASN A 184 -7.75 -3.10 -3.19
C ASN A 184 -6.25 -3.40 -3.37
N ARG A 185 -5.87 -4.10 -4.44
CA ARG A 185 -4.47 -4.36 -4.79
C ARG A 185 -3.75 -3.07 -5.18
N VAL A 186 -4.38 -2.19 -5.94
CA VAL A 186 -3.84 -0.87 -6.30
C VAL A 186 -3.58 -0.04 -5.04
N LEU A 187 -4.59 0.08 -4.17
CA LEU A 187 -4.48 0.82 -2.91
C LEU A 187 -3.34 0.29 -2.04
N ARG A 188 -3.24 -1.04 -1.88
CA ARG A 188 -2.11 -1.65 -1.15
C ARG A 188 -0.77 -1.32 -1.78
N SER A 189 -0.66 -1.44 -3.10
CA SER A 189 0.59 -1.13 -3.82
C SER A 189 1.04 0.30 -3.53
N TRP A 190 0.14 1.28 -3.67
CA TRP A 190 0.43 2.68 -3.39
C TRP A 190 0.87 2.91 -1.95
N GLY A 191 0.14 2.34 -0.98
CA GLY A 191 0.48 2.47 0.44
C GLY A 191 1.84 1.87 0.79
N LEU A 192 2.10 0.64 0.32
CA LEU A 192 3.34 -0.08 0.58
C LEU A 192 4.55 0.56 -0.10
N GLN A 193 4.38 1.17 -1.27
CA GLN A 193 5.39 1.98 -1.95
C GLN A 193 5.66 3.30 -1.23
N TYR A 194 4.61 3.98 -0.76
CA TYR A 194 4.74 5.27 -0.08
C TYR A 194 5.52 5.16 1.24
N THR A 195 5.31 4.07 1.96
CA THR A 195 5.87 3.82 3.30
C THR A 195 7.16 3.02 3.26
N ASP A 196 7.57 2.56 2.08
CA ASP A 196 8.78 1.77 1.92
C ASP A 196 9.98 2.51 2.54
N PRO A 197 10.67 1.89 3.52
CA PRO A 197 11.83 2.50 4.17
C PRO A 197 12.96 2.80 3.18
N GLY A 198 12.98 2.13 2.02
CA GLY A 198 14.10 2.15 1.08
C GLY A 198 15.12 1.05 1.40
N PRO A 199 16.20 0.95 0.61
CA PRO A 199 17.27 0.02 0.91
C PRO A 199 17.89 0.35 2.29
N PRO A 200 18.34 -0.65 3.06
CA PRO A 200 19.15 -0.39 4.25
C PRO A 200 20.37 0.46 3.85
N ALA A 201 20.75 1.42 4.70
CA ALA A 201 21.95 2.20 4.47
C ALA A 201 23.16 1.26 4.30
N PRO A 202 24.12 1.57 3.40
CA PRO A 202 25.36 0.81 3.32
C PRO A 202 26.02 0.80 4.70
N GLN A 203 26.27 -0.40 5.22
CA GLN A 203 26.96 -0.59 6.48
C GLN A 203 28.46 -0.38 6.21
N ASP A 204 28.95 0.84 6.45
CA ASP A 204 30.37 1.06 6.59
C ASP A 204 30.80 0.52 7.97
N GLY A 205 31.13 -0.77 8.03
CA GLY A 205 31.70 -1.40 9.22
C GLY A 205 31.19 -2.82 9.47
N GLU A 206 32.13 -3.77 9.53
CA GLU A 206 31.93 -5.15 9.94
C GLU A 206 31.39 -5.21 11.38
N GLY A 207 30.07 -5.23 11.50
CA GLY A 207 29.36 -5.54 12.73
C GLY A 207 28.00 -6.08 12.35
N GLU A 208 27.71 -7.32 12.74
CA GLU A 208 26.43 -7.98 12.54
C GLU A 208 25.29 -7.17 13.20
N SER A 209 24.81 -6.15 12.51
CA SER A 209 23.58 -5.43 12.83
C SER A 209 22.56 -5.86 11.79
N GLY A 210 21.86 -6.95 12.07
CA GLY A 210 20.67 -7.33 11.32
C GLY A 210 19.78 -6.10 11.14
N GLY A 211 19.62 -5.64 9.91
CA GLY A 211 19.15 -4.29 9.59
C GLY A 211 17.95 -3.88 10.46
N GLN A 212 18.18 -2.99 11.42
CA GLN A 212 17.26 -2.73 12.52
C GLN A 212 15.83 -2.53 12.00
N GLU A 213 14.95 -3.49 12.29
CA GLU A 213 13.55 -3.43 11.88
C GLU A 213 12.95 -2.19 12.57
N ARG A 214 12.23 -1.35 11.82
CA ARG A 214 11.58 -0.19 12.44
C ARG A 214 10.61 -0.71 13.50
N ALA A 215 10.74 -0.20 14.72
CA ALA A 215 9.87 -0.57 15.82
C ALA A 215 8.39 -0.44 15.38
N PRO A 216 7.54 -1.45 15.66
CA PRO A 216 6.11 -1.36 15.43
C PRO A 216 5.52 -0.10 16.05
N TYR A 217 4.48 0.45 15.42
CA TYR A 217 3.99 1.77 15.80
C TYR A 217 3.49 1.85 17.26
N TRP A 218 2.94 0.78 17.82
CA TRP A 218 2.51 0.74 19.23
C TRP A 218 3.65 0.93 20.24
N LEU A 219 4.90 0.68 19.87
CA LEU A 219 6.07 0.98 20.71
C LEU A 219 6.50 2.45 20.62
N THR A 220 6.24 3.09 19.49
CA THR A 220 6.58 4.49 19.25
C THR A 220 5.46 5.46 19.64
N PHE A 221 4.26 4.95 19.92
CA PHE A 221 3.10 5.77 20.25
C PHE A 221 3.26 6.43 21.62
N VAL A 222 3.06 7.75 21.67
CA VAL A 222 3.10 8.53 22.92
C VAL A 222 1.68 8.99 23.26
N PRO A 223 1.07 8.55 24.37
CA PRO A 223 -0.24 9.06 24.75
C PRO A 223 -0.22 10.58 25.00
N GLY A 224 -1.30 11.27 24.62
CA GLY A 224 -1.53 12.67 24.98
C GLY A 224 -0.84 13.72 24.10
N HIS A 225 -0.01 13.36 23.11
CA HIS A 225 0.46 14.37 22.15
C HIS A 225 -0.70 14.86 21.26
N ARG A 226 -0.53 16.06 20.67
CA ARG A 226 -1.59 16.77 19.94
C ARG A 226 -2.32 15.92 18.88
N GLN A 227 -1.61 15.04 18.19
CA GLN A 227 -2.13 14.21 17.10
C GLN A 227 -2.59 12.82 17.55
N ALA A 228 -2.35 12.41 18.80
CA ALA A 228 -2.58 11.04 19.27
C ALA A 228 -4.01 10.55 19.01
N GLY A 229 -5.01 11.41 19.22
CA GLY A 229 -6.42 11.08 18.95
C GLY A 229 -6.72 10.86 17.46
N ALA A 230 -6.11 11.67 16.59
CA ALA A 230 -6.27 11.57 15.13
C ALA A 230 -5.58 10.31 14.58
N GLU A 231 -4.38 9.98 15.06
CA GLU A 231 -3.67 8.74 14.73
C GLU A 231 -4.49 7.52 15.22
N LEU A 232 -5.02 7.63 16.44
CA LEU A 232 -6.08 6.82 17.04
C LEU A 232 -7.19 6.45 16.04
N ALA A 233 -7.81 7.51 15.51
CA ALA A 233 -8.96 7.42 14.61
C ALA A 233 -8.56 6.81 13.26
N ALA A 234 -7.42 7.21 12.71
CA ALA A 234 -6.90 6.68 11.45
C ALA A 234 -6.71 5.16 11.52
N LEU A 235 -6.09 4.65 12.59
CA LEU A 235 -5.92 3.21 12.78
C LEU A 235 -7.25 2.47 12.97
N ARG A 236 -8.19 3.03 13.73
CA ARG A 236 -9.52 2.40 13.93
C ARG A 236 -10.32 2.30 12.64
N SER A 237 -10.12 3.22 11.69
CA SER A 237 -10.80 3.18 10.39
C SER A 237 -10.47 1.93 9.55
N GLY A 238 -9.38 1.22 9.88
CA GLY A 238 -9.04 -0.08 9.28
C GLY A 238 -9.77 -1.29 9.83
N THR A 239 -10.58 -1.13 10.88
CA THR A 239 -11.27 -2.26 11.51
C THR A 239 -12.23 -2.90 10.51
N GLY A 240 -12.05 -4.20 10.23
CA GLY A 240 -12.86 -4.93 9.25
C GLY A 240 -12.57 -4.58 7.78
N ARG A 241 -11.56 -3.75 7.51
CA ARG A 241 -11.09 -3.43 6.15
C ARG A 241 -9.92 -4.33 5.77
N GLU A 242 -9.81 -4.65 4.48
CA GLU A 242 -8.70 -5.46 3.97
C GLU A 242 -7.35 -4.75 4.25
N PRO A 243 -6.32 -5.47 4.74
CA PRO A 243 -5.06 -4.87 5.13
C PRO A 243 -4.42 -3.99 4.06
N GLY A 244 -3.93 -2.81 4.44
CA GLY A 244 -3.26 -1.86 3.54
C GLY A 244 -4.16 -1.15 2.52
N THR A 245 -5.48 -1.33 2.55
CA THR A 245 -6.41 -0.60 1.67
C THR A 245 -6.83 0.77 2.21
N VAL A 246 -6.60 1.03 3.50
CA VAL A 246 -7.01 2.26 4.16
C VAL A 246 -5.88 3.28 4.14
N ALA A 247 -6.02 4.31 3.31
CA ALA A 247 -4.97 5.29 3.07
C ALA A 247 -4.46 5.99 4.36
N ALA A 248 -5.39 6.35 5.25
CA ALA A 248 -5.07 6.95 6.53
C ALA A 248 -4.17 6.07 7.42
N MET A 249 -4.14 4.75 7.20
CA MET A 249 -3.29 3.84 7.97
C MET A 249 -1.87 3.70 7.43
N TRP A 250 -1.63 4.05 6.16
CA TRP A 250 -0.35 3.84 5.50
C TRP A 250 0.84 4.37 6.33
N PRO A 251 0.82 5.59 6.89
CA PRO A 251 1.95 6.11 7.67
C PRO A 251 2.36 5.28 8.89
N PHE A 252 1.50 4.36 9.36
CA PHE A 252 1.73 3.56 10.56
C PHE A 252 2.22 2.14 10.29
N HIS A 253 2.12 1.66 9.05
CA HIS A 253 2.70 0.36 8.67
C HIS A 253 4.24 0.40 8.75
N ARG A 254 4.82 -0.68 9.26
CA ARG A 254 6.27 -0.91 9.40
C ARG A 254 6.71 -2.18 8.70
N THR A 255 5.78 -3.01 8.21
CA THR A 255 6.07 -4.23 7.45
C THR A 255 7.03 -3.96 6.28
N ARG A 256 8.18 -4.62 6.30
CA ARG A 256 9.09 -4.65 5.14
C ARG A 256 8.61 -5.68 4.13
N MET A 257 8.78 -5.34 2.85
CA MET A 257 8.34 -6.18 1.75
C MET A 257 9.32 -6.05 0.58
N ALA A 258 9.71 -7.15 -0.05
CA ALA A 258 10.56 -7.05 -1.23
C ALA A 258 9.81 -6.33 -2.37
N SER A 259 10.55 -5.59 -3.20
CA SER A 259 9.98 -4.63 -4.17
C SER A 259 8.98 -5.28 -5.12
N GLU A 260 9.21 -6.53 -5.53
CA GLU A 260 8.33 -7.30 -6.39
C GLU A 260 6.96 -7.58 -5.77
N TRP A 261 6.89 -7.85 -4.46
CA TRP A 261 5.63 -8.08 -3.75
C TRP A 261 4.94 -6.75 -3.45
N ARG A 262 5.73 -5.73 -3.11
CA ARG A 262 5.29 -4.37 -2.82
C ARG A 262 4.59 -3.75 -4.01
N ASN A 263 5.24 -3.77 -5.18
CA ASN A 263 4.73 -3.20 -6.43
C ASN A 263 3.52 -3.95 -6.98
N LYS A 264 3.34 -5.22 -6.59
CA LYS A 264 2.14 -6.02 -6.91
C LYS A 264 1.00 -5.81 -5.93
N GLY A 265 1.17 -4.99 -4.88
CA GLY A 265 0.19 -4.83 -3.82
C GLY A 265 -0.17 -6.17 -3.15
N SER A 266 0.81 -7.03 -2.93
CA SER A 266 0.57 -8.37 -2.40
C SER A 266 0.09 -8.34 -0.95
N LEU A 267 -0.94 -9.11 -0.64
CA LEU A 267 -1.43 -9.30 0.72
C LEU A 267 -0.61 -10.40 1.39
N THR A 268 0.32 -10.03 2.26
CA THR A 268 1.16 -10.97 3.01
C THR A 268 0.62 -11.20 4.42
N ARG A 269 0.95 -12.36 5.01
CA ARG A 269 0.62 -12.68 6.41
C ARG A 269 1.18 -11.63 7.38
N ASP A 270 2.38 -11.10 7.13
CA ASP A 270 3.00 -10.06 7.95
C ASP A 270 2.22 -8.74 7.90
N LEU A 271 1.78 -8.31 6.71
CA LEU A 271 0.95 -7.11 6.55
C LEU A 271 -0.43 -7.29 7.21
N ALA A 272 -1.06 -8.46 7.04
CA ALA A 272 -2.35 -8.76 7.63
C ALA A 272 -2.32 -8.77 9.16
N ALA A 273 -1.28 -9.40 9.74
CA ALA A 273 -1.06 -9.42 11.18
C ALA A 273 -0.77 -8.03 11.74
N GLU A 274 0.10 -7.25 11.10
CA GLU A 274 0.39 -5.88 11.52
C GLU A 274 -0.86 -4.99 11.45
N HIS A 275 -1.60 -5.02 10.34
CA HIS A 275 -2.84 -4.24 10.19
C HIS A 275 -3.84 -4.56 11.31
N THR A 276 -4.06 -5.85 11.57
CA THR A 276 -4.96 -6.29 12.63
C THR A 276 -4.48 -5.81 14.00
N ALA A 277 -3.20 -5.99 14.33
CA ALA A 277 -2.63 -5.53 15.59
C ALA A 277 -2.77 -4.00 15.78
N LEU A 278 -2.54 -3.21 14.73
CA LEU A 278 -2.72 -1.75 14.75
C LEU A 278 -4.18 -1.36 15.05
N THR A 279 -5.16 -2.01 14.41
CA THR A 279 -6.59 -1.73 14.66
C THR A 279 -7.01 -2.08 16.08
N LEU A 280 -6.54 -3.22 16.60
CA LEU A 280 -6.79 -3.67 17.98
C LEU A 280 -6.13 -2.73 18.99
N PHE A 281 -4.90 -2.31 18.75
CA PHE A 281 -4.17 -1.34 19.57
C PHE A 281 -4.92 -0.01 19.65
N ALA A 282 -5.36 0.50 18.50
CA ALA A 282 -6.03 1.79 18.43
C ALA A 282 -7.37 1.82 19.16
N ARG A 283 -8.09 0.70 19.20
CA ARG A 283 -9.30 0.53 20.02
C ARG A 283 -8.95 0.43 21.50
N HIS A 284 -7.91 -0.33 21.84
CA HIS A 284 -7.49 -0.53 23.22
C HIS A 284 -6.95 0.75 23.87
N GLN A 285 -6.18 1.55 23.13
CA GLN A 285 -5.51 2.75 23.62
C GLN A 285 -6.44 3.97 23.78
N GLN A 286 -7.61 3.97 23.13
CA GLN A 286 -8.45 5.16 22.89
C GLN A 286 -8.79 6.00 24.14
N THR A 287 -9.04 5.36 25.28
CA THR A 287 -9.50 6.01 26.52
C THR A 287 -8.39 6.11 27.58
N HIS A 288 -7.14 5.80 27.22
CA HIS A 288 -6.05 5.67 28.18
C HIS A 288 -4.92 6.68 27.92
N ALA A 289 -4.51 7.37 28.98
CA ALA A 289 -3.35 8.27 28.98
C ALA A 289 -2.01 7.55 29.22
N ARG A 290 -2.04 6.24 29.52
CA ARG A 290 -0.83 5.39 29.60
C ARG A 290 -0.81 4.38 28.44
N PRO A 291 0.35 3.88 28.02
CA PRO A 291 0.42 2.85 26.97
C PRO A 291 -0.33 1.58 27.38
N MET A 292 -1.17 1.07 26.49
CA MET A 292 -1.86 -0.22 26.63
C MET A 292 -1.05 -1.39 26.05
N HIS A 293 0.03 -1.11 25.32
CA HIS A 293 1.04 -2.12 25.03
C HIS A 293 1.82 -2.43 26.31
N THR A 294 1.90 -3.70 26.70
CA THR A 294 2.66 -4.16 27.87
C THR A 294 3.38 -5.45 27.52
N ALA A 295 4.70 -5.36 27.33
CA ALA A 295 5.53 -6.50 27.00
C ALA A 295 5.36 -7.66 28.00
N GLY A 296 5.24 -8.89 27.48
CA GLY A 296 5.03 -10.10 28.26
C GLY A 296 3.58 -10.36 28.69
N ASN A 297 2.67 -9.37 28.58
CA ASN A 297 1.28 -9.56 28.98
C ASN A 297 0.46 -10.24 27.87
N SER A 298 0.49 -11.58 27.83
CA SER A 298 -0.22 -12.37 26.82
C SER A 298 -1.76 -12.23 26.93
N PRO A 299 -2.53 -12.58 25.89
CA PRO A 299 -4.00 -12.70 25.99
C PRO A 299 -4.45 -13.55 27.17
N GLY A 300 -3.71 -14.62 27.50
CA GLY A 300 -3.94 -15.45 28.67
C GLY A 300 -3.80 -14.69 29.99
N THR A 301 -2.65 -14.06 30.23
CA THR A 301 -2.42 -13.25 31.43
C THR A 301 -3.47 -12.14 31.55
N ALA A 302 -3.77 -11.45 30.44
CA ALA A 302 -4.74 -10.37 30.42
C ALA A 302 -6.17 -10.85 30.76
N ALA A 303 -6.60 -12.00 30.24
CA ALA A 303 -7.88 -12.61 30.58
C ALA A 303 -7.93 -13.12 32.03
N GLY A 304 -6.83 -13.68 32.56
CA GLY A 304 -6.75 -14.09 33.97
C GLY A 304 -6.84 -12.90 34.93
N LEU A 305 -6.21 -11.78 34.58
CA LEU A 305 -6.33 -10.52 35.33
C LEU A 305 -7.75 -9.94 35.29
N LEU A 306 -8.44 -10.04 34.14
CA LEU A 306 -9.85 -9.68 34.03
C LEU A 306 -10.72 -10.56 34.95
N LEU A 307 -10.49 -11.87 34.94
CA LEU A 307 -11.23 -12.82 35.77
C LEU A 307 -11.07 -12.48 37.26
N ARG A 308 -9.83 -12.20 37.69
CA ARG A 308 -9.52 -11.81 39.07
C ARG A 308 -10.23 -10.51 39.45
N LYS A 309 -10.22 -9.50 38.57
CA LYS A 309 -10.93 -8.23 38.80
C LYS A 309 -12.45 -8.42 38.89
N ALA A 310 -13.02 -9.23 38.00
CA ALA A 310 -14.46 -9.54 38.00
C ALA A 310 -14.87 -10.30 39.27
N ALA A 311 -14.04 -11.24 39.73
CA ALA A 311 -14.27 -12.00 40.97
C ALA A 311 -14.14 -11.15 42.24
N ALA A 312 -13.24 -10.17 42.25
CA ALA A 312 -13.10 -9.21 43.34
C ALA A 312 -14.19 -8.11 43.33
N GLY A 313 -14.81 -7.86 42.18
CA GLY A 313 -15.91 -6.92 42.01
C GLY A 313 -17.29 -7.54 42.30
N SER A 314 -18.33 -6.73 42.17
CA SER A 314 -19.74 -7.17 42.30
C SER A 314 -20.31 -7.81 41.03
N GLU A 315 -19.47 -8.12 40.03
CA GLU A 315 -19.92 -8.66 38.73
C GLU A 315 -20.41 -10.12 38.81
N GLY A 316 -20.02 -10.84 39.88
CA GLY A 316 -20.56 -12.15 40.24
C GLY A 316 -20.11 -13.32 39.34
N LYS A 317 -20.52 -14.54 39.72
CA LYS A 317 -20.13 -15.80 39.05
C LYS A 317 -20.54 -15.90 37.57
N ALA A 318 -21.58 -15.18 37.17
CA ALA A 318 -22.07 -15.23 35.79
C ALA A 318 -21.10 -14.51 34.83
N ALA A 319 -20.54 -13.37 35.25
CA ALA A 319 -19.56 -12.61 34.47
C ALA A 319 -18.25 -13.37 34.31
N THR A 320 -17.76 -14.00 35.38
CA THR A 320 -16.54 -14.83 35.35
C THR A 320 -16.71 -16.03 34.40
N ALA A 321 -17.83 -16.74 34.47
CA ALA A 321 -18.10 -17.86 33.56
C ALA A 321 -18.25 -17.42 32.08
N ALA A 322 -18.79 -16.21 31.83
CA ALA A 322 -18.87 -15.66 30.48
C ALA A 322 -17.49 -15.31 29.90
N LEU A 323 -16.59 -14.79 30.74
CA LEU A 323 -15.21 -14.50 30.36
C LEU A 323 -14.43 -15.79 30.05
N GLU A 324 -14.55 -16.81 30.90
CA GLU A 324 -13.95 -18.13 30.67
C GLU A 324 -14.40 -18.74 29.34
N ARG A 325 -15.72 -18.72 29.05
CA ARG A 325 -16.24 -19.19 27.76
C ARG A 325 -15.66 -18.39 26.59
N ARG A 326 -15.63 -17.06 26.68
CA ARG A 326 -15.08 -16.21 25.60
C ARG A 326 -13.61 -16.50 25.36
N PHE A 327 -12.83 -16.68 26.43
CA PHE A 327 -11.41 -17.00 26.33
C PHE A 327 -11.19 -18.42 25.76
N GLY A 328 -11.98 -19.40 26.19
CA GLY A 328 -11.96 -20.75 25.62
C GLY A 328 -12.21 -20.75 24.11
N VAL A 329 -13.19 -19.98 23.64
CA VAL A 329 -13.47 -19.82 22.20
C VAL A 329 -12.28 -19.17 21.45
N LEU A 330 -11.62 -18.18 22.07
CA LEU A 330 -10.41 -17.58 21.49
C LEU A 330 -9.27 -18.59 21.35
N LEU A 331 -9.11 -19.53 22.29
CA LEU A 331 -8.09 -20.57 22.18
C LEU A 331 -8.41 -21.55 21.05
N THR A 332 -9.68 -21.79 20.74
CA THR A 332 -10.08 -22.75 19.71
C THR A 332 -10.13 -22.19 18.30
N SER A 333 -9.70 -20.94 18.07
CA SER A 333 -9.69 -20.34 16.72
C SER A 333 -8.96 -21.21 15.71
N ALA A 334 -9.60 -21.48 14.57
CA ALA A 334 -9.09 -22.31 13.49
C ALA A 334 -8.00 -21.59 12.68
N ASP A 335 -8.15 -20.28 12.47
CA ASP A 335 -7.23 -19.46 11.69
C ASP A 335 -7.00 -18.06 12.30
N ALA A 336 -6.13 -17.28 11.65
CA ALA A 336 -5.80 -15.93 12.09
C ALA A 336 -6.97 -14.94 12.02
N ASP A 337 -7.93 -15.13 11.11
CA ASP A 337 -9.09 -14.25 10.95
C ASP A 337 -10.12 -14.48 12.07
N GLU A 338 -10.37 -15.74 12.43
CA GLU A 338 -11.16 -16.12 13.59
C GLU A 338 -10.51 -15.64 14.90
N LEU A 339 -9.19 -15.83 15.04
CA LEU A 339 -8.42 -15.29 16.18
C LEU A 339 -8.59 -13.77 16.28
N ALA A 340 -8.44 -13.05 15.16
CA ALA A 340 -8.63 -11.60 15.10
C ALA A 340 -10.06 -11.20 15.52
N MET A 341 -11.09 -11.95 15.10
CA MET A 341 -12.48 -11.72 15.50
C MET A 341 -12.67 -11.84 17.02
N HIS A 342 -12.17 -12.91 17.63
CA HIS A 342 -12.30 -13.09 19.07
C HIS A 342 -11.52 -12.04 19.86
N LEU A 343 -10.32 -11.67 19.40
CA LEU A 343 -9.55 -10.57 19.98
C LEU A 343 -10.29 -9.24 19.90
N ARG A 344 -10.92 -8.89 18.76
CA ARG A 344 -11.77 -7.69 18.65
C ARG A 344 -12.89 -7.67 19.69
N SER A 345 -13.42 -8.83 20.05
CA SER A 345 -14.45 -8.98 21.08
C SER A 345 -13.90 -8.88 22.51
N LEU A 346 -12.63 -9.21 22.74
CA LEU A 346 -11.97 -9.19 24.04
C LEU A 346 -11.40 -7.79 24.38
N ILE A 347 -10.87 -7.06 23.39
CA ILE A 347 -10.26 -5.73 23.58
C ILE A 347 -11.17 -4.75 24.36
N PRO A 348 -12.49 -4.64 24.12
CA PRO A 348 -13.35 -3.75 24.90
C PRO A 348 -13.35 -4.04 26.40
N LEU A 349 -13.29 -5.33 26.79
CA LEU A 349 -13.23 -5.74 28.20
C LEU A 349 -11.89 -5.33 28.82
N LEU A 350 -10.78 -5.56 28.09
CA LEU A 350 -9.45 -5.15 28.51
C LEU A 350 -9.34 -3.62 28.65
N ASN A 351 -9.92 -2.89 27.70
CA ASN A 351 -9.97 -1.44 27.72
C ASN A 351 -10.71 -0.91 28.95
N GLN A 352 -11.89 -1.46 29.28
CA GLN A 352 -12.68 -1.05 30.45
C GLN A 352 -11.93 -1.32 31.76
N ALA A 353 -11.27 -2.47 31.88
CA ALA A 353 -10.52 -2.84 33.07
C ALA A 353 -9.10 -2.24 33.13
N ALA A 354 -8.70 -1.46 32.11
CA ALA A 354 -7.34 -0.96 31.94
C ALA A 354 -6.27 -2.06 32.08
N VAL A 355 -6.46 -3.20 31.41
CA VAL A 355 -5.48 -4.30 31.41
C VAL A 355 -4.72 -4.26 30.09
N GLY A 356 -3.41 -4.02 30.14
CA GLY A 356 -2.57 -3.92 28.94
C GLY A 356 -2.48 -5.24 28.18
N LEU A 357 -1.88 -5.23 26.99
CA LEU A 357 -1.67 -6.43 26.16
C LEU A 357 -0.34 -6.33 25.42
N ASP A 358 0.36 -7.45 25.27
CA ASP A 358 1.56 -7.53 24.45
C ASP A 358 1.18 -7.62 22.96
N TYR A 359 1.29 -6.49 22.26
CA TYR A 359 0.99 -6.41 20.83
C TYR A 359 2.06 -7.03 19.93
N ASP A 360 3.30 -7.18 20.41
CA ASP A 360 4.33 -7.88 19.64
C ASP A 360 4.02 -9.38 19.61
N LEU A 361 3.68 -9.94 20.78
CA LEU A 361 3.17 -11.31 20.88
C LEU A 361 1.94 -11.50 19.98
N LEU A 362 1.01 -10.55 20.02
CA LEU A 362 -0.23 -10.61 19.24
C LEU A 362 0.02 -10.62 17.73
N ARG A 363 0.88 -9.72 17.24
CA ARG A 363 1.29 -9.67 15.83
C ARG A 363 1.93 -10.99 15.42
N THR A 364 2.82 -11.54 16.23
CA THR A 364 3.46 -12.84 15.95
C THR A 364 2.42 -13.95 15.88
N ALA A 365 1.51 -14.03 16.85
CA ALA A 365 0.46 -15.05 16.88
C ALA A 365 -0.41 -14.97 15.62
N LEU A 366 -0.95 -13.79 15.29
CA LEU A 366 -1.76 -13.55 14.08
C LEU A 366 -1.01 -13.93 12.79
N ARG A 367 0.31 -13.72 12.74
CA ARG A 367 1.13 -14.00 11.55
C ARG A 367 1.40 -15.50 11.36
N THR A 368 1.55 -16.25 12.45
CA THR A 368 1.96 -17.66 12.42
C THR A 368 0.85 -18.66 12.71
N TRP A 369 -0.33 -18.22 13.16
CA TRP A 369 -1.38 -19.10 13.70
C TRP A 369 -1.73 -20.27 12.77
N ASP A 370 -2.00 -19.96 11.50
CA ASP A 370 -2.36 -20.90 10.44
C ASP A 370 -1.29 -20.94 9.33
N ASP A 371 -0.05 -20.57 9.63
CA ASP A 371 1.04 -20.61 8.65
C ASP A 371 1.40 -22.07 8.32
N PRO A 372 1.24 -22.55 7.08
CA PRO A 372 1.55 -23.93 6.71
C PRO A 372 3.02 -24.31 6.95
N ARG A 373 3.91 -23.32 7.03
CA ARG A 373 5.33 -23.53 7.35
C ARG A 373 5.61 -23.69 8.85
N ARG A 374 4.62 -23.44 9.71
CA ARG A 374 4.70 -23.51 11.17
C ARG A 374 3.43 -24.16 11.76
N PRO A 375 3.13 -25.42 11.42
CA PRO A 375 1.87 -26.06 11.80
C PRO A 375 1.64 -26.12 13.32
N ASP A 376 2.70 -26.15 14.12
CA ASP A 376 2.60 -26.24 15.58
C ASP A 376 2.41 -24.88 16.29
N ALA A 377 2.51 -23.76 15.56
CA ALA A 377 2.52 -22.43 16.16
C ALA A 377 1.24 -22.13 16.97
N ALA A 378 0.06 -22.39 16.41
CA ALA A 378 -1.20 -22.20 17.13
C ALA A 378 -1.25 -23.03 18.43
N THR A 379 -0.83 -24.29 18.39
CA THR A 379 -0.79 -25.17 19.56
C THR A 379 0.12 -24.61 20.67
N LEU A 380 1.30 -24.10 20.31
CA LEU A 380 2.22 -23.47 21.26
C LEU A 380 1.62 -22.20 21.89
N PHE A 381 0.96 -21.36 21.11
CA PHE A 381 0.28 -20.18 21.65
C PHE A 381 -0.89 -20.55 22.56
N ARG A 382 -1.71 -21.54 22.17
CA ARG A 382 -2.81 -22.05 22.99
C ARG A 382 -2.33 -22.52 24.36
N GLN A 383 -1.34 -23.41 24.39
CA GLN A 383 -0.76 -23.92 25.64
C GLN A 383 -0.16 -22.81 26.50
N ARG A 384 0.56 -21.87 25.87
CA ARG A 384 1.13 -20.73 26.59
C ARG A 384 0.04 -19.85 27.20
N TRP A 385 -0.97 -19.46 26.42
CA TRP A 385 -2.04 -18.57 26.88
C TRP A 385 -2.94 -19.23 27.92
N ASP A 386 -3.22 -20.52 27.79
CA ASP A 386 -3.96 -21.30 28.78
C ASP A 386 -3.24 -21.34 30.14
N ARG A 387 -1.95 -21.69 30.13
CA ARG A 387 -1.10 -21.66 31.34
C ARG A 387 -1.03 -20.26 31.95
N ASP A 388 -0.81 -19.24 31.13
CA ASP A 388 -0.70 -17.85 31.56
C ASP A 388 -2.03 -17.36 32.19
N PHE A 389 -3.18 -17.78 31.64
CA PHE A 389 -4.51 -17.51 32.18
C PHE A 389 -4.68 -18.08 33.58
N HIS A 390 -4.43 -19.38 33.76
CA HIS A 390 -4.55 -20.02 35.07
C HIS A 390 -3.60 -19.43 36.10
N ARG A 391 -2.34 -19.15 35.71
CA ARG A 391 -1.37 -18.52 36.61
C ARG A 391 -1.82 -17.14 37.09
N ALA A 392 -2.32 -16.30 36.19
CA ALA A 392 -2.78 -14.94 36.52
C ALA A 392 -4.11 -14.93 37.28
N ALA A 393 -4.99 -15.89 37.02
CA ALA A 393 -6.24 -16.05 37.75
C ALA A 393 -6.01 -16.51 39.21
N SER A 394 -4.99 -17.35 39.45
CA SER A 394 -4.67 -17.89 40.77
C SER A 394 -3.66 -17.07 41.59
N SER A 395 -2.91 -16.14 40.98
CA SER A 395 -1.94 -15.31 41.71
C SER A 395 -2.67 -14.32 42.64
N SER A 396 -2.44 -14.47 43.94
CA SER A 396 -2.94 -13.59 45.02
C SER A 396 -2.38 -12.18 44.89
#